data_AF-A0A1E7NG90-F1
#
_entry.id   AF-A0A1E7NG90-F1
#
_cell.length_a   1.000
_cell.length_b   1.000
_cell.length_c   1.000
_cell.angle_alpha   90.00
_cell.angle_beta   90.00
_cell.angle_gamma   90.00
#
_symmetry.space_group_name_H-M   'P 1'
#
loop_
_entity.id
_entity.type
_entity.pdbx_description
1 polymer ?
#
loop_
_entity_poly.entity_id
_entity_poly.type
_entity_poly.pdbx_seq_one_letter_code
_entity_poly.pdbx_strand_id
1 'polypeptide(L)'
;MEPQGNEWDARVAGVRRFAEAGNLDGLVRSLYGLNVDLDGDWAGDGGGQVIELLGRMPIPDRVQLLCRMTEGLEETAVHAPRECPGLARLVVRLSEGLSCEQLAAWREPLLDLAAGMMTLWEGWRLGCLAEVELAAGRCLPDAVVATVRRTALAAETPGELLDVAAGIAEPPLNPGEPWADRALADLAVTGPAWHPLIGHALSLSGSRPGVGWQRAGRQLLAELGPERVRSAVCGWLALAGEPRSLPVASYYGSGTAGFEMDPFNVRALQGVAALLALAPAHPDSAAALGRLVEAALLRIPGVGPRSHKTASAAVHALVQLGDEDAYDELERLAGTVKYRPTVNLVTKALAARTV
;
A
#
# COMPACT_ATOMS: atom_id res chain seq x y z
N MET A 1 25.93 -44.09 10.49
CA MET A 1 25.16 -42.87 10.79
C MET A 1 26.17 -41.73 10.85
N GLU A 2 26.71 -41.35 9.69
CA GLU A 2 27.66 -40.25 9.50
C GLU A 2 27.74 -39.74 8.02
N PRO A 3 26.66 -39.68 7.19
CA PRO A 3 26.80 -39.16 5.81
C PRO A 3 26.49 -37.65 5.69
N GLN A 4 25.69 -37.08 6.60
CA GLN A 4 25.15 -35.71 6.45
C GLN A 4 26.17 -34.59 6.72
N GLY A 5 27.12 -34.78 7.65
CA GLY A 5 28.13 -33.77 7.96
C GLY A 5 29.11 -33.53 6.80
N ASN A 6 29.56 -34.59 6.13
CA ASN A 6 30.51 -34.50 5.02
C ASN A 6 29.89 -33.84 3.77
N GLU A 7 28.60 -34.10 3.51
CA GLU A 7 27.89 -33.47 2.39
C GLU A 7 27.66 -31.97 2.63
N TRP A 8 27.31 -31.58 3.86
CA TRP A 8 27.17 -30.17 4.24
C TRP A 8 28.49 -29.40 4.10
N ASP A 9 29.58 -29.95 4.62
CA ASP A 9 30.92 -29.35 4.52
C ASP A 9 31.34 -29.18 3.05
N ALA A 10 31.02 -30.15 2.19
CA ALA A 10 31.28 -30.06 0.75
C ALA A 10 30.46 -28.95 0.08
N ARG A 11 29.20 -28.73 0.49
CA ARG A 11 28.35 -27.65 -0.02
C ARG A 11 28.89 -26.28 0.38
N VAL A 12 29.26 -26.10 1.65
CA VAL A 12 29.86 -24.83 2.15
C VAL A 12 31.22 -24.57 1.48
N ALA A 13 32.03 -25.61 1.27
CA ALA A 13 33.28 -25.49 0.50
C ALA A 13 33.02 -25.07 -0.96
N GLY A 14 31.92 -25.54 -1.55
CA GLY A 14 31.46 -25.10 -2.87
C GLY A 14 31.13 -23.60 -2.91
N VAL A 15 30.34 -23.12 -1.94
CA VAL A 15 30.02 -21.69 -1.78
C VAL A 15 31.30 -20.86 -1.64
N ARG A 16 32.22 -21.28 -0.76
CA ARG A 16 33.53 -20.63 -0.56
C ARG A 16 34.28 -20.47 -1.87
N ARG A 17 34.41 -21.57 -2.62
CA ARG A 17 35.13 -21.59 -3.89
C ARG A 17 34.50 -20.64 -4.91
N PHE A 18 33.17 -20.58 -4.99
CA PHE A 18 32.50 -19.65 -5.91
C PHE A 18 32.69 -18.19 -5.50
N ALA A 19 32.60 -17.89 -4.20
CA ALA A 19 32.84 -16.55 -3.66
C ALA A 19 34.29 -16.09 -3.90
N GLU A 20 35.29 -16.92 -3.60
CA GLU A 20 36.71 -16.62 -3.81
C GLU A 20 37.07 -16.46 -5.29
N ALA A 21 36.39 -17.21 -6.18
CA ALA A 21 36.59 -17.11 -7.63
C ALA A 21 35.80 -15.96 -8.28
N GLY A 22 34.99 -15.20 -7.53
CA GLY A 22 34.10 -14.17 -8.09
C GLY A 22 33.03 -14.73 -9.04
N ASN A 23 32.72 -16.02 -8.96
CA ASN A 23 31.72 -16.67 -9.82
C ASN A 23 30.32 -16.52 -9.24
N LEU A 24 29.72 -15.35 -9.43
CA LEU A 24 28.42 -15.00 -8.87
C LEU A 24 27.28 -15.91 -9.37
N ASP A 25 27.29 -16.33 -10.64
CA ASP A 25 26.24 -17.21 -11.16
C ASP A 25 26.30 -18.60 -10.51
N GLY A 26 27.51 -19.12 -10.29
CA GLY A 26 27.73 -20.36 -9.53
C GLY A 26 27.33 -20.22 -8.06
N LEU A 27 27.59 -19.05 -7.48
CA LEU A 27 27.23 -18.72 -6.11
C LEU A 27 25.71 -18.67 -5.92
N VAL A 28 24.99 -17.92 -6.76
CA VAL A 28 23.51 -17.82 -6.73
C VAL A 28 22.88 -19.20 -6.82
N ARG A 29 23.28 -20.03 -7.81
CA ARG A 29 22.76 -21.41 -7.94
C ARG A 29 23.01 -22.25 -6.68
N SER A 30 24.16 -22.09 -6.06
CA SER A 30 24.51 -22.82 -4.83
C SER A 30 23.65 -22.35 -3.65
N LEU A 31 23.41 -21.05 -3.51
CA LEU A 31 22.58 -20.49 -2.45
C LEU A 31 21.12 -20.88 -2.60
N TYR A 32 20.61 -20.98 -3.83
CA TYR A 32 19.26 -21.46 -4.09
C TYR A 32 19.11 -22.94 -3.73
N GLY A 33 20.07 -23.79 -4.10
CA GLY A 33 20.08 -25.18 -3.66
C GLY A 33 20.13 -25.31 -2.14
N LEU A 34 20.99 -24.52 -1.48
CA LEU A 34 21.07 -24.48 -0.01
C LEU A 34 19.78 -23.97 0.64
N ASN A 35 19.09 -23.01 0.02
CA ASN A 35 17.81 -22.52 0.52
C ASN A 35 16.78 -23.66 0.61
N VAL A 36 16.75 -24.55 -0.39
CA VAL A 36 15.89 -25.74 -0.38
C VAL A 36 16.33 -26.71 0.70
N ASP A 37 17.62 -26.99 0.81
CA ASP A 37 18.18 -27.92 1.81
C ASP A 37 17.93 -27.44 3.26
N LEU A 38 17.93 -26.12 3.47
CA LEU A 38 17.69 -25.46 4.76
C LEU A 38 16.20 -25.21 5.05
N ASP A 39 15.28 -25.56 4.15
CA ASP A 39 13.86 -25.16 4.22
C ASP A 39 13.69 -23.64 4.44
N GLY A 40 14.61 -22.85 3.88
CA GLY A 40 14.66 -21.40 4.01
C GLY A 40 15.04 -20.88 5.40
N ASP A 41 15.49 -21.72 6.33
CA ASP A 41 16.02 -21.31 7.63
C ASP A 41 17.53 -21.02 7.57
N TRP A 42 17.84 -19.73 7.41
CA TRP A 42 19.20 -19.25 7.39
C TRP A 42 19.77 -18.91 8.77
N ALA A 43 18.99 -19.04 9.85
CA ALA A 43 19.40 -18.65 11.19
C ALA A 43 20.13 -19.78 11.96
N GLY A 44 19.90 -21.05 11.58
CA GLY A 44 20.58 -22.20 12.18
C GLY A 44 22.08 -22.25 11.89
N ASP A 45 22.81 -23.10 12.61
CA ASP A 45 24.29 -23.20 12.56
C ASP A 45 24.86 -23.36 11.14
N GLY A 46 24.16 -24.10 10.27
CA GLY A 46 24.52 -24.23 8.85
C GLY A 46 24.35 -22.93 8.07
N GLY A 47 23.16 -22.34 8.09
CA GLY A 47 22.88 -21.07 7.40
C GLY A 47 23.75 -19.91 7.91
N GLY A 48 23.99 -19.85 9.22
CA GLY A 48 24.84 -18.86 9.86
C GLY A 48 26.28 -18.90 9.36
N GLN A 49 26.86 -20.09 9.17
CA GLN A 49 28.20 -20.25 8.61
C GLN A 49 28.30 -19.69 7.19
N VAL A 50 27.26 -19.89 6.36
CA VAL A 50 27.20 -19.37 4.99
C VAL A 50 27.08 -17.85 5.01
N ILE A 51 26.21 -17.28 5.84
CA ILE A 51 26.08 -15.82 6.00
C ILE A 51 27.41 -15.19 6.44
N GLU A 52 28.09 -15.78 7.41
CA GLU A 52 29.36 -15.27 7.91
C GLU A 52 30.48 -15.34 6.84
N LEU A 53 30.45 -16.37 6.00
CA LEU A 53 31.35 -16.48 4.84
C LEU A 53 31.07 -15.38 3.82
N LEU A 54 29.81 -15.20 3.41
CA LEU A 54 29.42 -14.20 2.42
C LEU A 54 29.60 -12.77 2.94
N GLY A 55 29.44 -12.55 4.25
CA GLY A 55 29.65 -11.27 4.91
C GLY A 55 31.09 -10.77 4.81
N ARG A 56 32.06 -11.67 4.60
CA ARG A 56 33.49 -11.36 4.41
C ARG A 56 33.88 -11.06 2.96
N MET A 57 32.96 -11.23 2.01
CA MET A 57 33.22 -10.88 0.61
C MET A 57 33.53 -9.38 0.46
N PRO A 58 34.32 -8.99 -0.56
CA PRO A 58 34.42 -7.60 -0.94
C PRO A 58 33.03 -6.99 -1.13
N ILE A 59 32.82 -5.79 -0.60
CA ILE A 59 31.53 -5.12 -0.62
C ILE A 59 30.93 -5.01 -2.03
N PRO A 60 31.70 -4.66 -3.09
CA PRO A 60 31.16 -4.65 -4.46
C PRO A 60 30.59 -6.00 -4.91
N ASP A 61 31.25 -7.12 -4.57
CA ASP A 61 30.80 -8.45 -4.94
C ASP A 61 29.55 -8.86 -4.17
N ARG A 62 29.47 -8.47 -2.88
CA ARG A 62 28.29 -8.70 -2.05
C ARG A 62 27.07 -7.94 -2.58
N VAL A 63 27.27 -6.69 -3.02
CA VAL A 63 26.20 -5.88 -3.63
C VAL A 63 25.77 -6.44 -4.98
N GLN A 64 26.71 -6.89 -5.82
CA GLN A 64 26.38 -7.58 -7.07
C GLN A 64 25.60 -8.88 -6.81
N LEU A 65 25.95 -9.63 -5.77
CA LEU A 65 25.19 -10.80 -5.35
C LEU A 65 23.75 -10.43 -4.95
N LEU A 66 23.55 -9.36 -4.17
CA LEU A 66 22.22 -8.85 -3.82
C LEU A 66 21.38 -8.51 -5.06
N CYS A 67 21.96 -7.83 -6.04
CA CYS A 67 21.28 -7.52 -7.31
C CYS A 67 20.81 -8.79 -8.02
N ARG A 68 21.72 -9.75 -8.24
CA ARG A 68 21.38 -11.01 -8.94
C ARG A 68 20.34 -11.84 -8.20
N MET A 69 20.45 -11.93 -6.88
CA MET A 69 19.48 -12.66 -6.06
C MET A 69 18.11 -12.00 -6.09
N THR A 70 18.05 -10.67 -6.03
CA THR A 70 16.79 -9.93 -6.02
C THR A 70 16.11 -9.96 -7.39
N GLU A 71 16.88 -9.91 -8.48
CA GLU A 71 16.37 -10.16 -9.84
C GLU A 71 15.80 -11.57 -9.99
N GLY A 72 16.50 -12.58 -9.46
CA GLY A 72 16.06 -13.97 -9.53
C GLY A 72 14.88 -14.33 -8.62
N LEU A 73 14.60 -13.54 -7.57
CA LEU A 73 13.46 -13.78 -6.66
C LEU A 73 12.13 -13.78 -7.41
N GLU A 74 12.00 -12.91 -8.39
CA GLU A 74 10.75 -12.75 -9.12
C GLU A 74 10.51 -13.89 -10.11
N GLU A 75 11.54 -14.32 -10.85
CA GLU A 75 11.47 -15.55 -11.64
C GLU A 75 11.15 -16.78 -10.77
N THR A 76 11.71 -16.82 -9.56
CA THR A 76 11.44 -17.89 -8.58
C THR A 76 10.01 -17.84 -8.06
N ALA A 77 9.44 -16.65 -7.86
CA ALA A 77 8.07 -16.51 -7.39
C ALA A 77 7.06 -17.15 -8.36
N VAL A 78 7.37 -17.15 -9.66
CA VAL A 78 6.55 -17.80 -10.69
C VAL A 78 6.63 -19.34 -10.62
N HIS A 79 7.81 -19.89 -10.36
CA HIS A 79 8.07 -21.33 -10.51
C HIS A 79 8.12 -22.11 -9.20
N ALA A 80 8.58 -21.48 -8.13
CA ALA A 80 8.82 -22.07 -6.81
C ALA A 80 8.55 -21.06 -5.67
N PRO A 81 7.31 -20.52 -5.54
CA PRO A 81 6.99 -19.46 -4.58
C PRO A 81 7.24 -19.81 -3.10
N ARG A 82 7.33 -21.11 -2.77
CA ARG A 82 7.66 -21.58 -1.41
C ARG A 82 9.11 -21.32 -1.01
N GLU A 83 10.01 -21.13 -1.98
CA GLU A 83 11.43 -20.90 -1.73
C GLU A 83 11.74 -19.42 -1.48
N CYS A 84 10.90 -18.52 -1.98
CA CYS A 84 11.07 -17.06 -1.91
C CYS A 84 11.24 -16.50 -0.49
N PRO A 85 10.50 -16.94 0.56
CA PRO A 85 10.68 -16.41 1.91
C PRO A 85 12.12 -16.59 2.44
N GLY A 86 12.71 -17.77 2.21
CA GLY A 86 14.08 -18.05 2.65
C GLY A 86 15.11 -17.23 1.88
N LEU A 87 14.94 -17.11 0.56
CA LEU A 87 15.82 -16.31 -0.29
C LEU A 87 15.72 -14.81 0.05
N ALA A 88 14.52 -14.31 0.32
CA ALA A 88 14.27 -12.94 0.77
C ALA A 88 14.97 -12.66 2.10
N ARG A 89 14.84 -13.56 3.08
CA ARG A 89 15.57 -13.47 4.36
C ARG A 89 17.08 -13.43 4.13
N LEU A 90 17.62 -14.27 3.23
CA LEU A 90 19.05 -14.24 2.92
C LEU A 90 19.47 -12.88 2.33
N VAL A 91 18.70 -12.30 1.40
CA VAL A 91 18.96 -10.95 0.86
C VAL A 91 19.02 -9.91 1.98
N VAL A 92 18.05 -9.93 2.90
CA VAL A 92 18.03 -9.03 4.05
C VAL A 92 19.29 -9.20 4.90
N ARG A 93 19.64 -10.44 5.28
CA ARG A 93 20.84 -10.75 6.08
C ARG A 93 22.13 -10.32 5.40
N LEU A 94 22.24 -10.49 4.09
CA LEU A 94 23.41 -10.07 3.32
C LEU A 94 23.52 -8.55 3.15
N SER A 95 22.45 -7.79 3.37
CA SER A 95 22.50 -6.33 3.37
C SER A 95 23.00 -5.73 4.69
N GLU A 96 22.95 -6.50 5.79
CA GLU A 96 23.23 -6.01 7.14
C GLU A 96 24.64 -5.40 7.26
N GLY A 97 24.72 -4.23 7.89
CA GLY A 97 25.99 -3.52 8.09
C GLY A 97 26.52 -2.76 6.88
N LEU A 98 25.84 -2.78 5.72
CA LEU A 98 26.19 -1.91 4.58
C LEU A 98 25.56 -0.53 4.74
N SER A 99 26.34 0.50 4.40
CA SER A 99 25.87 1.88 4.32
C SER A 99 25.02 2.12 3.06
N CYS A 100 24.28 3.23 3.03
CA CYS A 100 23.50 3.64 1.85
C CYS A 100 24.35 3.75 0.59
N GLU A 101 25.55 4.32 0.71
CA GLU A 101 26.47 4.50 -0.42
C GLU A 101 26.92 3.15 -0.99
N GLN A 102 27.20 2.19 -0.11
CA GLN A 102 27.57 0.83 -0.53
C GLN A 102 26.40 0.09 -1.18
N LEU A 103 25.18 0.27 -0.66
CA LEU A 103 23.98 -0.35 -1.21
C LEU A 103 23.42 0.34 -2.45
N ALA A 104 23.92 1.52 -2.84
CA ALA A 104 23.30 2.38 -3.85
C ALA A 104 22.95 1.64 -5.14
N ALA A 105 23.88 0.83 -5.67
CA ALA A 105 23.69 0.07 -6.91
C ALA A 105 22.56 -0.99 -6.85
N TRP A 106 22.23 -1.49 -5.66
CA TRP A 106 21.10 -2.40 -5.43
C TRP A 106 19.84 -1.62 -5.04
N ARG A 107 19.98 -0.62 -4.15
CA ARG A 107 18.91 0.11 -3.49
C ARG A 107 18.18 1.08 -4.42
N GLU A 108 18.92 1.92 -5.13
CA GLU A 108 18.34 3.04 -5.89
C GLU A 108 17.43 2.56 -7.04
N PRO A 109 17.83 1.56 -7.86
CA PRO A 109 16.95 1.06 -8.91
C PRO A 109 15.65 0.46 -8.38
N LEU A 110 15.69 -0.20 -7.20
CA LEU A 110 14.50 -0.79 -6.58
C LEU A 110 13.57 0.29 -6.01
N LEU A 111 14.12 1.37 -5.44
CA LEU A 111 13.32 2.51 -4.98
C LEU A 111 12.65 3.23 -6.15
N ASP A 112 13.38 3.49 -7.23
CA ASP A 112 12.86 4.15 -8.42
C ASP A 112 11.74 3.32 -9.06
N LEU A 113 11.97 2.01 -9.18
CA LEU A 113 10.98 1.07 -9.68
C LEU A 113 9.74 1.04 -8.79
N ALA A 114 9.91 0.97 -7.47
CA ALA A 114 8.78 0.98 -6.54
C ALA A 114 8.00 2.29 -6.61
N ALA A 115 8.67 3.45 -6.66
CA ALA A 115 8.03 4.76 -6.71
C ALA A 115 7.16 4.95 -7.98
N GLY A 116 7.53 4.33 -9.10
CA GLY A 116 6.84 4.46 -10.38
C GLY A 116 5.63 3.53 -10.59
N MET A 117 5.30 2.65 -9.65
CA MET A 117 4.33 1.56 -9.87
C MET A 117 3.06 1.72 -9.02
N MET A 118 1.90 1.31 -9.56
CA MET A 118 0.65 1.26 -8.75
C MET A 118 0.73 0.15 -7.70
N THR A 119 1.09 -1.05 -8.12
CA THR A 119 1.47 -2.17 -7.26
C THR A 119 2.62 -2.92 -7.92
N LEU A 120 3.33 -3.74 -7.15
CA LEU A 120 4.25 -4.73 -7.69
C LEU A 120 3.63 -6.11 -7.48
N TRP A 121 3.33 -6.82 -8.56
CA TRP A 121 2.64 -8.12 -8.49
C TRP A 121 3.48 -9.15 -7.73
N GLU A 122 4.80 -9.07 -7.87
CA GLU A 122 5.74 -9.91 -7.14
C GLU A 122 6.41 -9.05 -6.05
N GLY A 123 5.87 -9.14 -4.84
CA GLY A 123 6.19 -8.25 -3.73
C GLY A 123 7.49 -8.59 -3.00
N TRP A 124 8.23 -9.62 -3.41
CA TRP A 124 9.38 -10.13 -2.66
C TRP A 124 10.55 -9.15 -2.65
N ARG A 125 10.95 -8.60 -3.81
CA ARG A 125 11.99 -7.57 -3.84
C ARG A 125 11.60 -6.33 -3.05
N LEU A 126 10.31 -5.97 -3.09
CA LEU A 126 9.78 -4.80 -2.40
C LEU A 126 9.80 -5.03 -0.88
N GLY A 127 9.44 -6.22 -0.43
CA GLY A 127 9.54 -6.64 0.96
C GLY A 127 10.98 -6.60 1.45
N CYS A 128 11.92 -7.19 0.71
CA CYS A 128 13.35 -7.14 1.04
C CYS A 128 13.83 -5.69 1.16
N LEU A 129 13.59 -4.86 0.15
CA LEU A 129 13.99 -3.46 0.16
C LEU A 129 13.43 -2.74 1.39
N ALA A 130 12.13 -2.87 1.65
CA ALA A 130 11.47 -2.21 2.75
C ALA A 130 12.03 -2.68 4.11
N GLU A 131 12.21 -3.98 4.29
CA GLU A 131 12.78 -4.55 5.51
C GLU A 131 14.22 -4.07 5.73
N VAL A 132 15.05 -4.07 4.69
CA VAL A 132 16.45 -3.59 4.76
C VAL A 132 16.54 -2.11 5.13
N GLU A 133 15.66 -1.26 4.58
CA GLU A 133 15.60 0.15 4.95
C GLU A 133 15.17 0.33 6.41
N LEU A 134 14.08 -0.31 6.81
CA LEU A 134 13.51 -0.16 8.15
C LEU A 134 14.40 -0.75 9.25
N ALA A 135 15.01 -1.92 9.02
CA ALA A 135 15.92 -2.57 9.96
C ALA A 135 17.18 -1.73 10.22
N ALA A 136 17.60 -0.93 9.23
CA ALA A 136 18.70 0.00 9.36
C ALA A 136 18.28 1.39 9.91
N GLY A 137 17.02 1.54 10.34
CA GLY A 137 16.49 2.80 10.86
C GLY A 137 16.30 3.89 9.81
N ARG A 138 16.23 3.53 8.52
CA ARG A 138 16.02 4.48 7.41
C ARG A 138 14.55 4.61 7.09
N CYS A 139 14.15 5.80 6.63
CA CYS A 139 12.81 6.04 6.13
C CYS A 139 12.71 5.66 4.66
N LEU A 140 11.62 5.00 4.28
CA LEU A 140 11.25 4.84 2.89
C LEU A 140 10.73 6.16 2.32
N PRO A 141 11.04 6.51 1.06
CA PRO A 141 10.38 7.62 0.39
C PRO A 141 8.86 7.42 0.33
N ASP A 142 8.08 8.49 0.45
CA ASP A 142 6.60 8.42 0.54
C ASP A 142 5.96 7.68 -0.67
N ALA A 143 6.52 7.86 -1.86
CA ALA A 143 6.05 7.15 -3.07
C ALA A 143 6.28 5.62 -2.97
N VAL A 144 7.36 5.20 -2.31
CA VAL A 144 7.66 3.79 -2.06
C VAL A 144 6.75 3.25 -0.96
N VAL A 145 6.52 4.01 0.11
CA VAL A 145 5.51 3.68 1.15
C VAL A 145 4.14 3.44 0.50
N ALA A 146 3.75 4.29 -0.44
CA ALA A 146 2.50 4.11 -1.17
C ALA A 146 2.46 2.78 -1.92
N THR A 147 3.53 2.41 -2.63
CA THR A 147 3.61 1.12 -3.34
C THR A 147 3.61 -0.06 -2.40
N VAL A 148 4.31 0.00 -1.26
CA VAL A 148 4.29 -1.03 -0.20
C VAL A 148 2.85 -1.26 0.28
N ARG A 149 2.15 -0.20 0.69
CA ARG A 149 0.77 -0.29 1.19
C ARG A 149 -0.21 -0.80 0.13
N ARG A 150 -0.11 -0.32 -1.11
CA ARG A 150 -0.99 -0.77 -2.20
C ARG A 150 -0.75 -2.23 -2.55
N THR A 151 0.53 -2.63 -2.61
CA THR A 151 0.91 -4.02 -2.87
C THR A 151 0.46 -4.94 -1.75
N ALA A 152 0.65 -4.58 -0.49
CA ALA A 152 0.16 -5.34 0.67
C ALA A 152 -1.37 -5.59 0.68
N LEU A 153 -2.15 -4.75 -0.02
CA LEU A 153 -3.60 -4.90 -0.16
C LEU A 153 -4.00 -5.75 -1.38
N ALA A 154 -3.08 -6.04 -2.30
CA ALA A 154 -3.32 -6.90 -3.45
C ALA A 154 -3.38 -8.38 -3.01
N ALA A 155 -4.21 -9.17 -3.69
CA ALA A 155 -4.24 -10.62 -3.49
C ALA A 155 -2.88 -11.21 -3.90
N GLU A 156 -2.46 -12.30 -3.25
CA GLU A 156 -1.22 -13.06 -3.57
C GLU A 156 0.10 -12.45 -3.05
N THR A 157 0.02 -11.39 -2.25
CA THR A 157 1.21 -10.76 -1.65
C THR A 157 1.81 -11.61 -0.52
N PRO A 158 3.16 -11.65 -0.37
CA PRO A 158 3.82 -12.27 0.78
C PRO A 158 3.32 -11.71 2.11
N GLY A 159 3.16 -12.58 3.11
CA GLY A 159 2.71 -12.17 4.45
C GLY A 159 3.64 -11.15 5.10
N GLU A 160 4.93 -11.26 4.84
CA GLU A 160 5.97 -10.36 5.35
C GLU A 160 5.74 -8.91 4.90
N LEU A 161 5.28 -8.69 3.66
CA LEU A 161 5.02 -7.32 3.16
C LEU A 161 3.80 -6.70 3.84
N LEU A 162 2.80 -7.52 4.21
CA LEU A 162 1.64 -7.03 4.98
C LEU A 162 2.06 -6.55 6.36
N ASP A 163 2.92 -7.30 7.05
CA ASP A 163 3.45 -6.92 8.37
C ASP A 163 4.33 -5.66 8.27
N VAL A 164 5.19 -5.58 7.26
CA VAL A 164 5.99 -4.38 6.96
C VAL A 164 5.08 -3.17 6.73
N ALA A 165 4.05 -3.31 5.89
CA ALA A 165 3.11 -2.22 5.61
C ALA A 165 2.34 -1.77 6.87
N ALA A 166 1.96 -2.71 7.73
CA ALA A 166 1.29 -2.42 9.00
C ALA A 166 2.18 -1.66 10.00
N GLY A 167 3.50 -1.82 9.91
CA GLY A 167 4.48 -1.10 10.71
C GLY A 167 4.73 0.36 10.28
N ILE A 168 4.25 0.78 9.10
CA ILE A 168 4.52 2.12 8.55
C ILE A 168 3.36 3.07 8.90
N ALA A 169 3.60 3.99 9.84
CA ALA A 169 2.61 4.99 10.26
C ALA A 169 2.55 6.22 9.32
N GLU A 170 3.71 6.75 8.92
CA GLU A 170 3.82 8.00 8.17
C GLU A 170 4.19 7.77 6.70
N PRO A 171 3.70 8.60 5.77
CA PRO A 171 2.60 9.56 5.95
C PRO A 171 1.25 8.84 6.22
N PRO A 172 0.23 9.49 6.82
CA PRO A 172 -1.03 8.82 7.16
C PRO A 172 -1.89 8.47 5.93
N LEU A 173 -1.60 9.09 4.78
CA LEU A 173 -2.19 8.78 3.47
C LEU A 173 -1.07 8.60 2.46
N ASN A 174 -1.33 7.84 1.40
CA ASN A 174 -0.41 7.74 0.28
C ASN A 174 -0.48 9.02 -0.58
N PRO A 175 0.66 9.61 -0.97
CA PRO A 175 0.66 10.73 -1.90
C PRO A 175 0.30 10.30 -3.33
N GLY A 176 0.00 11.27 -4.18
CA GLY A 176 -0.19 11.09 -5.62
C GLY A 176 -1.64 11.14 -6.09
N GLU A 177 -2.59 11.30 -5.18
CA GLU A 177 -3.96 11.70 -5.50
C GLU A 177 -4.18 13.14 -5.02
N PRO A 178 -4.73 14.05 -5.85
CA PRO A 178 -4.85 15.47 -5.47
C PRO A 178 -5.59 15.74 -4.16
N TRP A 179 -6.61 14.93 -3.84
CA TRP A 179 -7.30 15.02 -2.56
C TRP A 179 -6.44 14.61 -1.37
N ALA A 180 -5.64 13.54 -1.53
CA ALA A 180 -4.76 13.02 -0.48
C ALA A 180 -3.57 13.96 -0.27
N ASP A 181 -2.99 14.49 -1.35
CA ASP A 181 -1.93 15.49 -1.28
C ASP A 181 -2.40 16.76 -0.57
N ARG A 182 -3.63 17.20 -0.87
CA ARG A 182 -4.24 18.33 -0.16
C ARG A 182 -4.44 18.03 1.32
N ALA A 183 -4.94 16.83 1.65
CA ALA A 183 -5.10 16.41 3.04
C ALA A 183 -3.76 16.36 3.77
N LEU A 184 -2.71 15.79 3.18
CA LEU A 184 -1.35 15.76 3.74
C LEU A 184 -0.80 17.18 3.97
N ALA A 185 -0.98 18.09 3.02
CA ALA A 185 -0.58 19.49 3.17
C ALA A 185 -1.35 20.18 4.31
N ASP A 186 -2.65 19.95 4.43
CA ASP A 186 -3.46 20.49 5.53
C ASP A 186 -3.04 19.89 6.89
N LEU A 187 -2.72 18.60 6.96
CA LEU A 187 -2.23 17.93 8.17
C LEU A 187 -0.89 18.50 8.64
N ALA A 188 0.02 18.81 7.71
CA ALA A 188 1.30 19.44 8.02
C ALA A 188 1.14 20.82 8.68
N VAL A 189 0.07 21.57 8.35
CA VAL A 189 -0.24 22.88 8.93
C VAL A 189 -1.05 22.77 10.22
N THR A 190 -2.02 21.86 10.25
CA THR A 190 -2.98 21.73 11.36
C THR A 190 -2.44 20.95 12.56
N GLY A 191 -1.38 20.17 12.36
CA GLY A 191 -0.64 19.49 13.41
C GLY A 191 -1.18 18.11 13.79
N PRO A 192 -0.56 17.45 14.79
CA PRO A 192 -0.79 16.04 15.11
C PRO A 192 -2.23 15.72 15.58
N ALA A 193 -2.97 16.72 16.07
CA ALA A 193 -4.35 16.54 16.55
C ALA A 193 -5.32 15.99 15.49
N TRP A 194 -5.02 16.17 14.20
CA TRP A 194 -5.85 15.65 13.11
C TRP A 194 -5.51 14.20 12.71
N HIS A 195 -4.38 13.66 13.14
CA HIS A 195 -3.97 12.30 12.76
C HIS A 195 -4.94 11.23 13.28
N PRO A 196 -5.49 11.32 14.51
CA PRO A 196 -6.55 10.43 14.97
C PRO A 196 -7.81 10.43 14.08
N LEU A 197 -8.17 11.56 13.46
CA LEU A 197 -9.30 11.64 12.53
C LEU A 197 -9.04 10.79 11.28
N ILE A 198 -7.85 10.89 10.69
CA ILE A 198 -7.46 10.11 9.51
C ILE A 198 -7.30 8.62 9.86
N GLY A 199 -6.68 8.30 11.00
CA GLY A 199 -6.60 6.93 11.50
C GLY A 199 -7.99 6.31 11.71
N HIS A 200 -8.94 7.08 12.25
CA HIS A 200 -10.32 6.64 12.41
C HIS A 200 -11.05 6.46 11.07
N ALA A 201 -10.78 7.34 10.09
CA ALA A 201 -11.29 7.18 8.73
C ALA A 201 -10.78 5.88 8.07
N LEU A 202 -9.47 5.58 8.22
CA LEU A 202 -8.85 4.35 7.72
C LEU A 202 -9.40 3.08 8.39
N SER A 203 -9.88 3.18 9.63
CA SER A 203 -10.44 2.04 10.37
C SER A 203 -11.86 1.65 9.90
N LEU A 204 -12.47 2.40 8.98
CA LEU A 204 -13.79 2.07 8.45
C LEU A 204 -13.70 0.81 7.60
N SER A 205 -14.46 -0.22 7.98
CA SER A 205 -14.63 -1.44 7.18
C SER A 205 -16.02 -1.42 6.52
N GLY A 206 -16.03 -1.41 5.18
CA GLY A 206 -17.25 -1.39 4.38
C GLY A 206 -17.84 0.01 4.16
N SER A 207 -19.02 0.05 3.56
CA SER A 207 -19.67 1.31 3.13
C SER A 207 -20.64 1.91 4.15
N ARG A 208 -20.85 1.27 5.30
CA ARG A 208 -21.74 1.76 6.37
C ARG A 208 -21.04 1.68 7.72
N PRO A 209 -20.86 2.82 8.42
CA PRO A 209 -20.24 2.82 9.73
C PRO A 209 -21.16 2.23 10.81
N GLY A 210 -20.62 1.34 11.63
CA GLY A 210 -21.31 0.80 12.80
C GLY A 210 -21.49 1.84 13.92
N VAL A 211 -22.39 1.58 14.87
CA VAL A 211 -22.73 2.52 15.96
C VAL A 211 -21.50 2.92 16.80
N GLY A 212 -20.64 1.95 17.13
CA GLY A 212 -19.41 2.20 17.88
C GLY A 212 -18.43 3.12 17.15
N TRP A 213 -18.27 2.91 15.83
CA TRP A 213 -17.45 3.77 14.99
C TRP A 213 -18.01 5.19 14.96
N GLN A 214 -19.32 5.36 14.72
CA GLN A 214 -19.94 6.69 14.67
C GLN A 214 -19.82 7.45 16.00
N ARG A 215 -19.91 6.75 17.13
CA ARG A 215 -19.72 7.37 18.45
C ARG A 215 -18.30 7.92 18.60
N ALA A 216 -17.29 7.15 18.25
CA ALA A 216 -15.89 7.60 18.30
C ALA A 216 -15.65 8.76 17.31
N GLY A 217 -16.19 8.69 16.09
CA GLY A 217 -16.11 9.78 15.11
C GLY A 217 -16.73 11.09 15.63
N ARG A 218 -17.90 11.04 16.28
CA ARG A 218 -18.52 12.23 16.89
C ARG A 218 -17.65 12.87 17.98
N GLN A 219 -16.90 12.08 18.75
CA GLN A 219 -15.97 12.60 19.76
C GLN A 219 -14.82 13.36 19.09
N LEU A 220 -14.21 12.77 18.06
CA LEU A 220 -13.15 13.41 17.28
C LEU A 220 -13.61 14.72 16.62
N LEU A 221 -14.83 14.74 16.06
CA LEU A 221 -15.42 15.96 15.49
C LEU A 221 -15.62 17.05 16.54
N ALA A 222 -16.09 16.69 17.74
CA ALA A 222 -16.28 17.65 18.83
C ALA A 222 -14.96 18.26 19.30
N GLU A 223 -13.89 17.47 19.35
CA GLU A 223 -12.54 17.92 19.73
C GLU A 223 -11.92 18.86 18.69
N LEU A 224 -12.06 18.55 17.39
CA LEU A 224 -11.46 19.33 16.30
C LEU A 224 -12.29 20.53 15.85
N GLY A 225 -13.58 20.56 16.21
CA GLY A 225 -14.56 21.51 15.74
C GLY A 225 -15.26 21.01 14.46
N PRO A 226 -16.56 20.68 14.50
CA PRO A 226 -17.26 20.07 13.37
C PRO A 226 -17.21 20.90 12.09
N GLU A 227 -17.31 22.23 12.20
CA GLU A 227 -17.27 23.15 11.06
C GLU A 227 -15.89 23.20 10.39
N ARG A 228 -14.83 23.13 11.20
CA ARG A 228 -13.45 23.08 10.68
C ARG A 228 -13.20 21.78 9.92
N VAL A 229 -13.68 20.66 10.46
CA VAL A 229 -13.61 19.36 9.80
C VAL A 229 -14.43 19.35 8.52
N ARG A 230 -15.67 19.86 8.55
CA ARG A 230 -16.53 19.99 7.37
C ARG A 230 -15.82 20.75 6.25
N SER A 231 -15.31 21.94 6.54
CA SER A 231 -14.64 22.78 5.55
C SER A 231 -13.43 22.07 4.91
N ALA A 232 -12.57 21.46 5.73
CA ALA A 232 -11.40 20.73 5.24
C ALA A 232 -11.80 19.52 4.38
N VAL A 233 -12.70 18.67 4.88
CA VAL A 233 -13.12 17.45 4.18
C VAL A 233 -13.85 17.80 2.87
N CYS A 234 -14.72 18.80 2.84
CA CYS A 234 -15.35 19.25 1.59
C CYS A 234 -14.32 19.71 0.55
N GLY A 235 -13.25 20.39 0.99
CA GLY A 235 -12.12 20.77 0.14
C GLY A 235 -11.37 19.57 -0.42
N TRP A 236 -11.14 18.54 0.39
CA TRP A 236 -10.51 17.29 -0.06
C TRP A 236 -11.39 16.55 -1.06
N LEU A 237 -12.67 16.33 -0.73
CA LEU A 237 -13.60 15.59 -1.59
C LEU A 237 -13.80 16.23 -2.97
N ALA A 238 -13.70 17.57 -3.05
CA ALA A 238 -13.78 18.28 -4.33
C ALA A 238 -12.66 17.89 -5.31
N LEU A 239 -11.52 17.40 -4.80
CA LEU A 239 -10.36 17.01 -5.60
C LEU A 239 -10.33 15.50 -5.93
N ALA A 240 -11.28 14.70 -5.44
CA ALA A 240 -11.27 13.25 -5.62
C ALA A 240 -11.47 12.81 -7.09
N GLY A 241 -12.03 13.69 -7.93
CA GLY A 241 -12.26 13.44 -9.36
C GLY A 241 -11.05 13.74 -10.26
N GLU A 242 -10.04 14.45 -9.73
CA GLU A 242 -8.89 14.91 -10.50
C GLU A 242 -7.93 13.76 -10.85
N PRO A 243 -7.20 13.86 -11.98
CA PRO A 243 -6.17 12.88 -12.31
C PRO A 243 -5.03 12.92 -11.28
N ARG A 244 -4.35 11.78 -11.11
CA ARG A 244 -3.20 11.65 -10.22
C ARG A 244 -2.16 12.74 -10.46
N SER A 245 -1.70 13.35 -9.37
CA SER A 245 -0.61 14.33 -9.34
C SER A 245 0.75 13.67 -9.54
N LEU A 246 0.90 12.43 -9.04
CA LEU A 246 2.08 11.59 -9.26
C LEU A 246 1.71 10.43 -10.20
N PRO A 247 2.24 10.43 -11.44
CA PRO A 247 1.96 9.37 -12.39
C PRO A 247 2.64 8.08 -11.94
N VAL A 248 1.87 6.99 -11.98
CA VAL A 248 2.37 5.63 -11.74
C VAL A 248 1.86 4.70 -12.83
N ALA A 249 2.54 3.59 -13.06
CA ALA A 249 2.08 2.55 -13.98
C ALA A 249 0.79 1.91 -13.46
N SER A 250 -0.21 1.80 -14.34
CA SER A 250 -1.53 1.22 -14.11
C SER A 250 -1.43 -0.21 -13.59
N TYR A 251 -2.23 -0.53 -12.56
CA TYR A 251 -2.40 -1.91 -12.10
C TYR A 251 -2.93 -2.82 -13.21
N TYR A 252 -3.75 -2.27 -14.10
CA TYR A 252 -4.39 -2.99 -15.19
C TYR A 252 -3.53 -3.04 -16.47
N GLY A 253 -2.28 -2.60 -16.42
CA GLY A 253 -1.38 -2.58 -17.59
C GLY A 253 -1.81 -1.60 -18.68
N SER A 254 -2.66 -0.63 -18.37
CA SER A 254 -3.24 0.31 -19.34
C SER A 254 -2.38 1.57 -19.62
N GLY A 255 -1.11 1.55 -19.19
CA GLY A 255 -0.22 2.71 -19.26
C GLY A 255 -0.17 3.44 -17.91
N THR A 256 -0.48 4.73 -17.88
CA THR A 256 -0.48 5.54 -16.65
C THR A 256 -1.81 5.43 -15.90
N ALA A 257 -1.74 5.23 -14.59
CA ALA A 257 -2.88 5.06 -13.69
C ALA A 257 -3.63 6.37 -13.37
N GLY A 258 -3.78 7.27 -14.34
CA GLY A 258 -4.19 8.67 -14.12
C GLY A 258 -5.51 8.83 -13.36
N PHE A 259 -6.45 7.90 -13.55
CA PHE A 259 -7.74 7.90 -12.84
C PHE A 259 -7.94 6.69 -11.94
N GLU A 260 -6.92 5.84 -11.71
CA GLU A 260 -7.06 4.76 -10.74
C GLU A 260 -7.02 5.34 -9.32
N MET A 261 -7.98 4.94 -8.48
CA MET A 261 -7.95 5.31 -7.07
C MET A 261 -6.92 4.47 -6.32
N ASP A 262 -6.21 5.09 -5.37
CA ASP A 262 -5.26 4.36 -4.52
C ASP A 262 -6.01 3.38 -3.58
N PRO A 263 -5.74 2.05 -3.66
CA PRO A 263 -6.42 1.05 -2.84
C PRO A 263 -6.32 1.25 -1.32
N PHE A 264 -5.26 1.89 -0.82
CA PHE A 264 -5.11 2.23 0.59
C PHE A 264 -5.94 3.47 0.91
N ASN A 265 -5.81 4.54 0.13
CA ASN A 265 -6.49 5.80 0.40
C ASN A 265 -8.02 5.72 0.24
N VAL A 266 -8.57 4.83 -0.61
CA VAL A 266 -10.02 4.69 -0.76
C VAL A 266 -10.74 4.37 0.56
N ARG A 267 -10.07 3.70 1.51
CA ARG A 267 -10.62 3.46 2.85
C ARG A 267 -10.76 4.77 3.62
N ALA A 268 -9.70 5.58 3.63
CA ALA A 268 -9.75 6.91 4.23
C ALA A 268 -10.80 7.79 3.55
N LEU A 269 -10.92 7.76 2.22
CA LEU A 269 -11.90 8.54 1.47
C LEU A 269 -13.35 8.18 1.86
N GLN A 270 -13.63 6.89 2.03
CA GLN A 270 -14.91 6.39 2.55
C GLN A 270 -15.14 6.83 4.00
N GLY A 271 -14.12 6.75 4.84
CA GLY A 271 -14.16 7.14 6.24
C GLY A 271 -14.40 8.65 6.44
N VAL A 272 -13.72 9.51 5.68
CA VAL A 272 -13.92 10.97 5.78
C VAL A 272 -15.29 11.38 5.23
N ALA A 273 -15.82 10.70 4.21
CA ALA A 273 -17.20 10.89 3.77
C ALA A 273 -18.22 10.51 4.86
N ALA A 274 -17.99 9.40 5.56
CA ALA A 274 -18.83 9.00 6.69
C ALA A 274 -18.71 9.95 7.88
N LEU A 275 -17.51 10.46 8.19
CA LEU A 275 -17.29 11.49 9.22
C LEU A 275 -18.02 12.80 8.88
N LEU A 276 -17.99 13.21 7.62
CA LEU A 276 -18.70 14.41 7.15
C LEU A 276 -20.20 14.32 7.44
N ALA A 277 -20.81 13.14 7.28
CA ALA A 277 -22.22 12.91 7.61
C ALA A 277 -22.53 12.89 9.13
N LEU A 278 -21.52 12.90 9.99
CA LEU A 278 -21.70 13.05 11.45
C LEU A 278 -21.61 14.50 11.92
N ALA A 279 -21.12 15.41 11.08
CA ALA A 279 -21.13 16.85 11.35
C ALA A 279 -22.55 17.43 11.16
N PRO A 280 -22.84 18.63 11.69
CA PRO A 280 -24.09 19.33 11.38
C PRO A 280 -24.33 19.42 9.88
N ALA A 281 -25.57 19.20 9.48
CA ALA A 281 -25.97 19.21 8.08
C ALA A 281 -25.70 20.58 7.42
N HIS A 282 -25.27 20.56 6.17
CA HIS A 282 -24.84 21.76 5.45
C HIS A 282 -24.85 21.52 3.93
N PRO A 283 -25.29 22.50 3.10
CA PRO A 283 -25.35 22.37 1.65
C PRO A 283 -24.03 21.93 1.00
N ASP A 284 -22.91 22.53 1.38
CA ASP A 284 -21.58 22.11 0.90
C ASP A 284 -21.26 20.64 1.16
N SER A 285 -21.72 20.08 2.29
CA SER A 285 -21.49 18.67 2.64
C SER A 285 -22.24 17.77 1.67
N ALA A 286 -23.52 18.08 1.42
CA ALA A 286 -24.33 17.39 0.43
C ALA A 286 -23.68 17.46 -0.96
N ALA A 287 -23.35 18.66 -1.43
CA ALA A 287 -22.72 18.86 -2.73
C ALA A 287 -21.36 18.15 -2.87
N ALA A 288 -20.53 18.15 -1.81
CA ALA A 288 -19.24 17.45 -1.82
C ALA A 288 -19.40 15.93 -1.89
N LEU A 289 -20.37 15.36 -1.17
CA LEU A 289 -20.67 13.94 -1.23
C LEU A 289 -21.23 13.52 -2.59
N GLY A 290 -22.09 14.33 -3.21
CA GLY A 290 -22.60 14.03 -4.55
C GLY A 290 -21.52 14.11 -5.63
N ARG A 291 -20.62 15.09 -5.56
CA ARG A 291 -19.40 15.10 -6.41
C ARG A 291 -18.52 13.87 -6.18
N LEU A 292 -18.38 13.40 -4.94
CA LEU A 292 -17.64 12.17 -4.64
C LEU A 292 -18.29 10.94 -5.28
N VAL A 293 -19.63 10.85 -5.32
CA VAL A 293 -20.34 9.77 -6.04
C VAL A 293 -19.92 9.75 -7.51
N GLU A 294 -19.95 10.90 -8.18
CA GLU A 294 -19.58 11.00 -9.60
C GLU A 294 -18.10 10.68 -9.82
N ALA A 295 -17.21 11.26 -9.00
CA ALA A 295 -15.78 11.00 -9.05
C ALA A 295 -15.45 9.50 -8.88
N ALA A 296 -16.18 8.79 -8.01
CA ALA A 296 -16.02 7.36 -7.80
C ALA A 296 -16.62 6.49 -8.93
N LEU A 297 -17.50 7.06 -9.76
CA LEU A 297 -18.14 6.38 -10.90
C LEU A 297 -17.54 6.74 -12.25
N LEU A 298 -16.51 7.60 -12.30
CA LEU A 298 -15.71 7.80 -13.51
C LEU A 298 -15.25 6.45 -14.05
N ARG A 299 -15.30 6.28 -15.37
CA ARG A 299 -15.05 5.00 -16.04
C ARG A 299 -13.56 4.84 -16.35
N ILE A 300 -12.99 3.74 -15.90
CA ILE A 300 -11.71 3.21 -16.36
C ILE A 300 -12.00 2.27 -17.55
N PRO A 301 -11.42 2.53 -18.74
CA PRO A 301 -11.57 1.65 -19.91
C PRO A 301 -11.20 0.20 -19.59
N GLY A 302 -12.01 -0.76 -20.03
CA GLY A 302 -11.79 -2.19 -19.78
C GLY A 302 -12.09 -2.69 -18.35
N VAL A 303 -12.23 -1.79 -17.36
CA VAL A 303 -12.40 -2.17 -15.95
C VAL A 303 -13.80 -1.85 -15.42
N GLY A 304 -14.29 -0.61 -15.62
CA GLY A 304 -15.55 -0.15 -15.06
C GLY A 304 -15.40 1.10 -14.18
N PRO A 305 -16.28 1.34 -13.19
CA PRO A 305 -16.18 2.51 -12.32
C PRO A 305 -14.93 2.44 -11.43
N ARG A 306 -14.30 3.59 -11.15
CA ARG A 306 -13.12 3.70 -10.27
C ARG A 306 -13.30 2.98 -8.92
N SER A 307 -14.43 3.22 -8.24
CA SER A 307 -14.77 2.55 -6.99
C SER A 307 -16.28 2.59 -6.71
N HIS A 308 -16.98 1.50 -7.05
CA HIS A 308 -18.40 1.35 -6.69
C HIS A 308 -18.64 1.39 -5.16
N LYS A 309 -17.66 0.93 -4.36
CA LYS A 309 -17.73 0.96 -2.89
C LYS A 309 -17.69 2.39 -2.36
N THR A 310 -16.81 3.23 -2.90
CA THR A 310 -16.72 4.65 -2.52
C THR A 310 -17.98 5.40 -2.92
N ALA A 311 -18.52 5.15 -4.12
CA ALA A 311 -19.82 5.70 -4.53
C ALA A 311 -20.95 5.30 -3.55
N SER A 312 -20.97 4.04 -3.11
CA SER A 312 -21.98 3.54 -2.18
C SER A 312 -21.85 4.17 -0.78
N ALA A 313 -20.61 4.37 -0.30
CA ALA A 313 -20.34 5.04 0.97
C ALA A 313 -20.78 6.51 0.94
N ALA A 314 -20.52 7.23 -0.16
CA ALA A 314 -20.94 8.62 -0.33
C ALA A 314 -22.48 8.76 -0.39
N VAL A 315 -23.18 7.84 -1.07
CA VAL A 315 -24.66 7.80 -1.02
C VAL A 315 -25.17 7.51 0.39
N HIS A 316 -24.52 6.62 1.14
CA HIS A 316 -24.89 6.37 2.54
C HIS A 316 -24.66 7.58 3.43
N ALA A 317 -23.59 8.33 3.21
CA ALA A 317 -23.32 9.59 3.89
C ALA A 317 -24.40 10.64 3.59
N LEU A 318 -24.86 10.77 2.33
CA LEU A 318 -25.99 11.65 1.97
C LEU A 318 -27.28 11.27 2.70
N VAL A 319 -27.62 9.98 2.71
CA VAL A 319 -28.80 9.49 3.46
C VAL A 319 -28.68 9.77 4.95
N GLN A 320 -27.47 9.72 5.49
CA GLN A 320 -27.22 9.97 6.90
C GLN A 320 -27.27 11.46 7.29
N LEU A 321 -26.89 12.38 6.38
CA LEU A 321 -27.10 13.81 6.58
C LEU A 321 -28.60 14.11 6.73
N GLY A 322 -29.41 13.56 5.83
CA GLY A 322 -30.88 13.49 5.97
C GLY A 322 -31.62 14.83 5.89
N ASP A 323 -30.94 15.92 5.59
CA ASP A 323 -31.52 17.25 5.37
C ASP A 323 -31.98 17.44 3.91
N GLU A 324 -32.72 18.53 3.67
CA GLU A 324 -33.27 18.87 2.35
C GLU A 324 -32.18 18.90 1.27
N ASP A 325 -31.05 19.58 1.53
CA ASP A 325 -29.94 19.68 0.58
C ASP A 325 -29.35 18.30 0.21
N ALA A 326 -29.24 17.37 1.16
CA ALA A 326 -28.75 16.01 0.89
C ALA A 326 -29.72 15.23 0.00
N TYR A 327 -31.03 15.42 0.16
CA TYR A 327 -32.01 14.76 -0.68
C TYR A 327 -32.17 15.39 -2.06
N ASP A 328 -32.04 16.72 -2.17
CA ASP A 328 -31.95 17.40 -3.47
C ASP A 328 -30.76 16.87 -4.28
N GLU A 329 -29.62 16.64 -3.61
CA GLU A 329 -28.45 16.02 -4.24
C GLU A 329 -28.70 14.57 -4.64
N LEU A 330 -29.44 13.78 -3.85
CA LEU A 330 -29.85 12.43 -4.22
C LEU A 330 -30.78 12.43 -5.46
N GLU A 331 -31.72 13.37 -5.55
CA GLU A 331 -32.57 13.54 -6.75
C GLU A 331 -31.74 13.91 -7.98
N ARG A 332 -30.79 14.84 -7.84
CA ARG A 332 -29.85 15.20 -8.90
C ARG A 332 -29.04 13.99 -9.37
N LEU A 333 -28.54 13.18 -8.44
CA LEU A 333 -27.79 11.97 -8.75
C LEU A 333 -28.67 10.95 -9.48
N ALA A 334 -29.94 10.77 -9.10
CA ALA A 334 -30.86 9.84 -9.76
C ALA A 334 -31.03 10.13 -11.26
N GLY A 335 -30.97 11.41 -11.65
CA GLY A 335 -31.00 11.84 -13.05
C GLY A 335 -29.66 11.77 -13.79
N THR A 336 -28.53 11.75 -13.06
CA THR A 336 -27.19 11.93 -13.64
C THR A 336 -26.39 10.62 -13.72
N VAL A 337 -26.42 9.80 -12.66
CA VAL A 337 -25.60 8.58 -12.60
C VAL A 337 -26.23 7.45 -13.41
N LYS A 338 -25.38 6.68 -14.11
CA LYS A 338 -25.83 5.57 -14.98
C LYS A 338 -25.47 4.18 -14.45
N TYR A 339 -24.63 4.11 -13.42
CA TYR A 339 -24.21 2.83 -12.85
C TYR A 339 -25.35 2.20 -12.04
N ARG A 340 -25.92 1.10 -12.56
CA ARG A 340 -27.17 0.50 -12.07
C ARG A 340 -27.21 0.25 -10.56
N PRO A 341 -26.18 -0.33 -9.91
CA PRO A 341 -26.20 -0.52 -8.46
C PRO A 341 -26.34 0.79 -7.67
N THR A 342 -25.66 1.87 -8.09
CA THR A 342 -25.78 3.18 -7.44
C THR A 342 -27.14 3.80 -7.71
N VAL A 343 -27.67 3.72 -8.93
CA VAL A 343 -29.04 4.19 -9.24
C VAL A 343 -30.05 3.52 -8.31
N ASN A 344 -30.00 2.19 -8.19
CA ASN A 344 -30.91 1.45 -7.32
C ASN A 344 -30.79 1.87 -5.84
N LEU A 345 -29.56 2.16 -5.38
CA LEU A 345 -29.32 2.63 -4.01
C LEU A 345 -29.92 4.02 -3.77
N VAL A 346 -29.74 4.95 -4.71
CA VAL A 346 -30.30 6.30 -4.66
C VAL A 346 -31.82 6.27 -4.72
N THR A 347 -32.42 5.54 -5.66
CA THR A 347 -33.88 5.41 -5.77
C THR A 347 -34.50 4.82 -4.50
N LYS A 348 -33.83 3.83 -3.88
CA LYS A 348 -34.27 3.26 -2.61
C LYS A 348 -34.24 4.30 -1.47
N ALA A 349 -33.20 5.14 -1.43
CA ALA A 349 -33.09 6.20 -0.44
C ALA A 349 -34.20 7.26 -0.58
N LEU A 350 -34.48 7.68 -1.82
CA LEU A 350 -35.57 8.63 -2.12
C LEU A 350 -36.94 8.07 -1.72
N ALA A 351 -37.21 6.81 -2.06
CA ALA A 351 -38.48 6.16 -1.71
C ALA A 351 -38.69 6.03 -0.19
N ALA A 352 -37.62 5.87 0.59
CA ALA A 352 -37.69 5.78 2.05
C ALA A 352 -38.00 7.11 2.74
N ARG A 353 -37.77 8.26 2.08
CA ARG A 353 -38.13 9.59 2.61
C ARG A 353 -39.62 9.88 2.50
N THR A 354 -40.27 9.32 1.48
CA THR A 354 -41.69 9.56 1.18
C THR A 354 -42.65 8.79 2.10
N VAL A 355 -42.13 7.93 2.97
CA VAL A 355 -42.88 7.11 3.96
C VAL A 355 -42.74 7.71 5.34
#